data_AF-A0A0L7CTE7-F1
#
_entry.id   AF-A0A0L7CTE7-F1
#
_cell.length_a   1.000
_cell.length_b   1.000
_cell.length_c   1.000
_cell.angle_alpha   90.00
_cell.angle_beta   90.00
_cell.angle_gamma   90.00
#
_symmetry.space_group_name_H-M   'P 1'
#
loop_
_entity.id
_entity.type
_entity.pdbx_description
1 polymer ?
#
loop_
_entity_poly.entity_id
_entity_poly.type
_entity_poly.pdbx_seq_one_letter_code
_entity_poly.pdbx_strand_id
1 'polypeptide(L)'
;MKHRRFTALLFVPLLALITACGANQSAQTTEAQSQQQTNTHSQQDKSGSDSAKTTVADPTQGNWTETYSSPTDLDGELDKAWLKCAPQNNPDPEAFAWKRSTDHSKVWLHATEGQMDGATQRSCMADELDIPDATELTDSWTKTAVGDYDRIQRQNNNSIDIVWQYSDAVTASLSAQTDSYRVTLPYFWHNEINISVDGSTITVTDKEHSNYSLCTFKVSSDTNAGDIGNSLIERYQIGDTPVQLWATRWAFVAVTDPSSISAEDAEDITELQTGDTIDYESLISQVQSGDYSGLFTIDEFLKAHITVSSLS
;
A
#
# COMPACT_ATOMS: atom_id res chain seq x y z
N MET A 1 -8.15 11.49 17.33
CA MET A 1 -7.27 10.42 17.85
C MET A 1 -7.82 9.87 19.17
N LYS A 2 -8.49 8.72 19.13
CA LYS A 2 -8.83 7.93 20.32
C LYS A 2 -7.77 6.82 20.44
N HIS A 3 -7.02 6.82 21.53
CA HIS A 3 -6.05 5.77 21.84
C HIS A 3 -6.76 4.44 22.16
N ARG A 4 -6.56 3.39 21.35
CA ARG A 4 -6.86 2.01 21.75
C ARG A 4 -5.71 1.48 22.62
N ARG A 5 -6.02 1.16 23.87
CA ARG A 5 -5.12 0.52 24.83
C ARG A 5 -5.19 -1.00 24.62
N PHE A 6 -4.06 -1.62 24.26
CA PHE A 6 -3.91 -3.08 24.31
C PHE A 6 -3.90 -3.54 25.77
N THR A 7 -4.86 -4.40 26.13
CA THR A 7 -4.86 -5.13 27.41
C THR A 7 -4.20 -6.48 27.18
N ALA A 8 -2.99 -6.65 27.71
CA ALA A 8 -2.24 -7.90 27.64
C ALA A 8 -2.86 -8.95 28.58
N LEU A 9 -3.31 -10.08 28.04
CA LEU A 9 -3.68 -11.28 28.80
C LEU A 9 -2.46 -12.17 28.98
N LEU A 10 -1.94 -12.19 30.21
CA LEU A 10 -0.90 -13.10 30.69
C LEU A 10 -1.42 -14.55 30.74
N PHE A 11 -0.84 -15.44 29.93
CA PHE A 11 -1.00 -16.89 30.08
C PHE A 11 0.00 -17.44 31.11
N VAL A 12 -0.53 -18.02 32.19
CA VAL A 12 0.24 -18.75 33.21
C VAL A 12 0.19 -20.25 32.87
N PRO A 13 1.31 -20.99 32.75
CA PRO A 13 1.27 -22.43 32.56
C PRO A 13 1.14 -23.14 33.91
N LEU A 14 0.13 -24.00 34.02
CA LEU A 14 -0.13 -24.85 35.18
C LEU A 14 0.74 -26.11 35.11
N LEU A 15 1.68 -26.28 36.05
CA LEU A 15 2.43 -27.52 36.28
C LEU A 15 1.51 -28.60 36.88
N ALA A 16 1.57 -29.83 36.36
CA ALA A 16 1.09 -31.02 37.04
C ALA A 16 2.19 -32.09 37.09
N LEU A 17 2.52 -32.56 38.30
CA LEU A 17 3.51 -33.60 38.62
C LEU A 17 2.88 -35.01 38.66
N ILE A 18 3.59 -35.95 38.02
CA ILE A 18 4.03 -37.31 38.45
C ILE A 18 3.02 -38.32 39.06
N THR A 19 2.96 -39.52 38.47
CA THR A 19 3.24 -40.87 39.08
C THR A 19 2.96 -41.98 38.03
N ALA A 20 3.92 -42.78 37.53
CA ALA A 20 4.73 -43.88 38.10
C ALA A 20 4.16 -45.31 37.83
N CYS A 21 5.08 -46.28 37.63
CA CYS A 21 4.96 -47.76 37.44
C CYS A 21 5.08 -48.23 35.97
N GLY A 22 5.99 -49.13 35.54
CA GLY A 22 7.07 -49.87 36.20
C GLY A 22 7.75 -50.86 35.22
N ALA A 23 9.04 -51.13 35.46
CA ALA A 23 9.86 -52.33 35.19
C ALA A 23 10.03 -52.98 33.78
N ASN A 24 11.29 -52.90 33.29
CA ASN A 24 12.19 -53.95 32.74
C ASN A 24 11.67 -55.06 31.79
N GLN A 25 12.30 -55.19 30.62
CA GLN A 25 13.34 -56.22 30.35
C GLN A 25 13.97 -56.09 28.95
N SER A 26 15.27 -56.40 28.91
CA SER A 26 16.22 -56.45 27.80
C SER A 26 16.05 -57.65 26.86
N ALA A 27 16.34 -57.48 25.56
CA ALA A 27 17.01 -58.50 24.75
C ALA A 27 17.68 -57.86 23.51
N GLN A 28 18.97 -58.17 23.33
CA GLN A 28 19.84 -57.80 22.21
C GLN A 28 19.63 -58.71 21.00
N THR A 29 19.88 -58.18 19.79
CA THR A 29 20.71 -58.79 18.71
C THR A 29 20.89 -57.74 17.59
N THR A 30 22.07 -57.11 17.44
CA THR A 30 23.23 -57.43 16.57
C THR A 30 23.12 -56.91 15.12
N GLU A 31 23.82 -55.79 14.90
CA GLU A 31 24.66 -55.32 13.77
C GLU A 31 24.27 -55.52 12.28
N ALA A 32 24.32 -54.39 11.54
CA ALA A 32 25.28 -54.20 10.44
C ALA A 32 25.61 -52.69 10.26
N GLN A 33 26.90 -52.35 10.36
CA GLN A 33 27.49 -51.00 10.20
C GLN A 33 27.81 -50.64 8.75
N SER A 34 27.83 -49.33 8.45
CA SER A 34 28.79 -48.57 7.60
C SER A 34 28.13 -47.23 7.20
N GLN A 35 28.65 -46.02 7.34
CA GLN A 35 29.97 -45.46 7.64
C GLN A 35 29.77 -44.00 8.12
N GLN A 36 30.60 -43.54 9.05
CA GLN A 36 30.73 -42.13 9.44
C GLN A 36 31.50 -41.33 8.39
N GLN A 37 31.11 -40.06 8.20
CA GLN A 37 32.08 -39.00 7.94
C GLN A 37 31.62 -37.70 8.60
N THR A 38 32.27 -37.37 9.71
CA THR A 38 32.25 -36.08 10.39
C THR A 38 33.18 -35.12 9.62
N ASN A 39 32.71 -33.92 9.28
CA ASN A 39 33.59 -32.80 8.96
C ASN A 39 33.05 -31.53 9.61
N THR A 40 33.78 -31.10 10.64
CA THR A 40 33.72 -29.77 11.24
C THR A 40 34.19 -28.74 10.21
N HIS A 41 33.37 -27.75 9.88
CA HIS A 41 33.82 -26.48 9.30
C HIS A 41 33.03 -25.34 9.92
N SER A 42 33.78 -24.47 10.58
CA SER A 42 33.36 -23.18 11.12
C SER A 42 32.77 -22.34 9.98
N GLN A 43 31.46 -22.08 10.01
CA GLN A 43 30.87 -21.05 9.17
C GLN A 43 30.92 -19.73 9.92
N GLN A 44 31.74 -18.84 9.36
CA GLN A 44 31.87 -17.45 9.72
C GLN A 44 30.68 -16.74 9.06
N ASP A 45 29.66 -16.42 9.86
CA ASP A 45 28.52 -15.61 9.42
C ASP A 45 29.02 -14.20 9.04
N LYS A 46 29.30 -14.01 7.75
CA LYS A 46 29.33 -12.68 7.13
C LYS A 46 27.93 -12.34 6.67
N SER A 47 27.12 -11.81 7.58
CA SER A 47 25.95 -11.00 7.21
C SER A 47 26.44 -9.65 6.71
N GLY A 48 26.79 -9.59 5.43
CA GLY A 48 26.94 -8.35 4.67
C GLY A 48 25.90 -8.37 3.56
N SER A 49 24.73 -7.80 3.82
CA SER A 49 23.80 -7.42 2.75
C SER A 49 24.39 -6.20 2.06
N ASP A 50 25.36 -6.42 1.16
CA ASP A 50 25.80 -5.37 0.24
C ASP A 50 24.64 -5.12 -0.73
N SER A 51 23.80 -4.13 -0.40
CA SER A 51 22.82 -3.57 -1.33
C SER A 51 23.59 -3.07 -2.56
N ALA A 52 23.41 -3.74 -3.70
CA ALA A 52 24.12 -3.42 -4.92
C ALA A 52 23.82 -1.96 -5.35
N LYS A 53 24.81 -1.09 -5.20
CA LYS A 53 24.75 0.32 -5.60
C LYS A 53 24.73 0.42 -7.13
N THR A 54 23.58 0.72 -7.71
CA THR A 54 23.42 0.92 -9.15
C THR A 54 23.38 2.40 -9.50
N THR A 55 23.98 2.80 -10.63
CA THR A 55 23.82 4.15 -11.17
C THR A 55 22.38 4.31 -11.67
N VAL A 56 21.70 5.34 -11.19
CA VAL A 56 20.27 5.56 -11.44
C VAL A 56 20.08 6.78 -12.34
N ALA A 57 19.07 6.75 -13.20
CA ALA A 57 18.58 7.96 -13.87
C ALA A 57 18.15 9.01 -12.84
N ASP A 58 18.12 10.29 -13.23
CA ASP A 58 17.72 11.37 -12.34
C ASP A 58 16.25 11.17 -11.86
N PRO A 59 16.01 10.82 -10.58
CA PRO A 59 14.69 10.51 -10.07
C PRO A 59 13.80 11.76 -9.93
N THR A 60 14.36 12.95 -10.11
CA THR A 60 13.63 14.23 -10.03
C THR A 60 12.92 14.60 -11.35
N GLN A 61 13.11 13.82 -12.41
CA GLN A 61 12.36 13.99 -13.65
C GLN A 61 10.90 13.55 -13.48
N GLY A 62 9.96 14.35 -13.98
CA GLY A 62 8.52 14.05 -13.92
C GLY A 62 7.69 15.28 -13.53
N ASN A 63 6.40 15.03 -13.32
CA ASN A 63 5.45 16.03 -12.86
C ASN A 63 5.38 16.00 -11.34
N TRP A 64 5.57 17.17 -10.72
CA TRP A 64 5.63 17.33 -9.27
C TRP A 64 4.66 18.41 -8.82
N THR A 65 4.15 18.26 -7.59
CA THR A 65 3.28 19.23 -6.95
C THR A 65 3.65 19.43 -5.48
N GLU A 66 3.37 20.62 -4.98
CA GLU A 66 3.44 20.99 -3.56
C GLU A 66 2.02 21.16 -2.98
N THR A 67 0.99 20.98 -3.81
CA THR A 67 -0.39 21.28 -3.46
C THR A 67 -1.04 20.09 -2.75
N TYR A 68 -1.76 20.42 -1.67
CA TYR A 68 -2.71 19.58 -0.98
C TYR A 68 -4.00 20.39 -0.80
N SER A 69 -5.07 19.96 -1.45
CA SER A 69 -6.37 20.65 -1.44
C SER A 69 -7.34 19.96 -0.49
N SER A 70 -7.30 18.63 -0.43
CA SER A 70 -8.21 17.83 0.38
C SER A 70 -7.67 16.42 0.66
N PRO A 71 -8.22 15.67 1.65
CA PRO A 71 -7.81 14.30 1.92
C PRO A 71 -7.91 13.36 0.71
N THR A 72 -8.87 13.57 -0.19
CA THR A 72 -9.03 12.76 -1.41
C THR A 72 -7.91 13.00 -2.43
N ASP A 73 -7.05 14.02 -2.23
CA ASP A 73 -5.87 14.27 -3.08
C ASP A 73 -4.71 13.33 -2.77
N LEU A 74 -4.75 12.55 -1.68
CA LEU A 74 -3.66 11.67 -1.25
C LEU A 74 -3.89 10.25 -1.74
N ASP A 75 -2.81 9.55 -2.07
CA ASP A 75 -2.85 8.13 -2.39
C ASP A 75 -1.70 7.35 -1.72
N GLY A 76 -2.06 6.51 -0.76
CA GLY A 76 -1.13 5.65 -0.03
C GLY A 76 -0.25 6.35 1.01
N GLU A 77 0.70 5.58 1.55
CA GLU A 77 1.54 5.95 2.68
C GLU A 77 2.57 7.04 2.35
N LEU A 78 3.15 7.08 1.13
CA LEU A 78 4.09 8.13 0.75
C LEU A 78 3.49 9.53 0.87
N ASP A 79 2.28 9.71 0.35
CA ASP A 79 1.56 10.98 0.39
C ASP A 79 1.17 11.38 1.81
N LYS A 80 0.74 10.40 2.62
CA LYS A 80 0.45 10.60 4.05
C LYS A 80 1.71 11.01 4.83
N ALA A 81 2.85 10.36 4.59
CA ALA A 81 4.12 10.67 5.20
C ALA A 81 4.62 12.06 4.77
N TRP A 82 4.52 12.40 3.49
CA TRP A 82 4.80 13.75 2.98
C TRP A 82 3.97 14.81 3.69
N LEU A 83 2.65 14.61 3.83
CA LEU A 83 1.76 15.58 4.47
C LEU A 83 2.11 15.79 5.96
N LYS A 84 2.59 14.76 6.65
CA LYS A 84 3.01 14.88 8.06
C LYS A 84 4.39 15.51 8.18
N CYS A 85 5.35 15.12 7.35
CA CYS A 85 6.74 15.51 7.48
C CYS A 85 7.05 16.88 6.84
N ALA A 86 6.42 17.24 5.73
CA ALA A 86 6.73 18.49 5.02
C ALA A 86 6.36 19.74 5.85
N PRO A 87 5.16 19.88 6.43
CA PRO A 87 4.79 21.07 7.20
C PRO A 87 5.43 21.13 8.59
N GLN A 88 5.63 19.98 9.26
CA GLN A 88 6.18 19.93 10.61
C GLN A 88 7.69 20.15 10.65
N ASN A 89 8.39 19.82 9.55
CA ASN A 89 9.84 19.92 9.44
C ASN A 89 10.30 20.88 8.34
N ASN A 90 9.51 21.91 8.01
CA ASN A 90 9.98 23.01 7.15
C ASN A 90 10.12 24.32 7.95
N PRO A 91 11.07 24.40 8.92
CA PRO A 91 11.28 25.62 9.69
C PRO A 91 11.83 26.77 8.84
N ASP A 92 12.37 26.47 7.66
CA ASP A 92 12.90 27.44 6.70
C ASP A 92 12.60 26.99 5.25
N PRO A 93 11.60 27.60 4.60
CA PRO A 93 11.21 27.26 3.22
C PRO A 93 12.26 27.65 2.18
N GLU A 94 13.28 28.44 2.53
CA GLU A 94 14.43 28.69 1.66
C GLU A 94 15.46 27.54 1.75
N ALA A 95 15.47 26.80 2.86
CA ALA A 95 16.38 25.70 3.10
C ALA A 95 15.84 24.34 2.61
N PHE A 96 14.52 24.14 2.60
CA PHE A 96 13.90 22.89 2.18
C PHE A 96 12.81 23.09 1.12
N ALA A 97 12.80 22.21 0.12
CA ALA A 97 11.67 22.03 -0.78
C ALA A 97 11.17 20.58 -0.70
N TRP A 98 9.85 20.42 -0.60
CA TRP A 98 9.18 19.14 -0.56
C TRP A 98 8.19 19.06 -1.71
N LYS A 99 8.21 17.96 -2.45
CA LYS A 99 7.28 17.71 -3.56
C LYS A 99 6.80 16.27 -3.53
N ARG A 100 5.61 16.03 -4.05
CA ARG A 100 5.12 14.68 -4.39
C ARG A 100 4.85 14.60 -5.88
N SER A 101 5.00 13.42 -6.47
CA SER A 101 4.69 13.23 -7.88
C SER A 101 3.18 13.26 -8.09
N THR A 102 2.73 13.75 -9.25
CA THR A 102 1.29 13.85 -9.54
C THR A 102 0.62 12.50 -9.76
N ASP A 103 1.40 11.43 -9.91
CA ASP A 103 0.95 10.04 -9.98
C ASP A 103 1.09 9.30 -8.64
N HIS A 104 1.39 10.05 -7.56
CA HIS A 104 1.51 9.57 -6.17
C HIS A 104 2.62 8.53 -5.93
N SER A 105 3.42 8.23 -6.95
CA SER A 105 4.45 7.19 -6.87
C SER A 105 5.70 7.59 -6.09
N LYS A 106 5.93 8.90 -5.88
CA LYS A 106 7.17 9.45 -5.32
C LYS A 106 6.98 10.68 -4.44
N VAL A 107 7.90 10.84 -3.50
CA VAL A 107 8.09 12.05 -2.70
C VAL A 107 9.55 12.48 -2.81
N TRP A 108 9.78 13.77 -3.03
CA TRP A 108 11.10 14.40 -3.15
C TRP A 108 11.31 15.44 -2.06
N LEU A 109 12.44 15.31 -1.35
CA LEU A 109 13.03 16.32 -0.49
C LEU A 109 14.29 16.88 -1.15
N HIS A 110 14.36 18.20 -1.26
CA HIS A 110 15.58 18.95 -1.52
C HIS A 110 15.94 19.76 -0.27
N ALA A 111 17.18 19.66 0.20
CA ALA A 111 17.70 20.40 1.34
C ALA A 111 18.99 21.13 0.95
N THR A 112 19.17 22.38 1.38
CA THR A 112 20.45 23.09 1.26
C THR A 112 21.21 23.05 2.58
N GLU A 113 22.43 22.50 2.55
CA GLU A 113 23.29 22.24 3.72
C GLU A 113 23.78 23.53 4.41
N GLY A 114 23.49 24.70 3.84
CA GLY A 114 23.89 26.00 4.36
C GLY A 114 23.55 26.23 5.83
N GLN A 115 22.55 25.51 6.38
CA GLN A 115 22.25 25.42 7.83
C GLN A 115 21.64 24.09 8.32
N MET A 116 21.19 23.16 7.47
CA MET A 116 20.57 21.89 7.89
C MET A 116 20.86 20.75 6.90
N ASP A 117 21.26 19.58 7.42
CA ASP A 117 21.61 18.39 6.62
C ASP A 117 20.39 17.53 6.26
N GLY A 118 19.16 17.99 6.53
CA GLY A 118 17.94 17.22 6.27
C GLY A 118 17.70 16.04 7.23
N ALA A 119 18.47 15.88 8.32
CA ALA A 119 18.36 14.71 9.20
C ALA A 119 16.97 14.56 9.85
N THR A 120 16.40 15.65 10.36
CA THR A 120 15.06 15.62 10.97
C THR A 120 13.99 15.20 9.96
N GLN A 121 14.10 15.71 8.73
CA GLN A 121 13.19 15.43 7.62
C GLN A 121 13.29 13.96 7.19
N ARG A 122 14.51 13.44 7.06
CA ARG A 122 14.77 12.02 6.80
C ARG A 122 14.22 11.12 7.89
N SER A 123 14.50 11.45 9.14
CA SER A 123 14.04 10.68 10.31
C SER A 123 12.52 10.64 10.35
N CYS A 124 11.84 11.76 10.10
CA CYS A 124 10.38 11.78 10.02
C CYS A 124 9.85 10.84 8.94
N MET A 125 10.39 10.90 7.72
CA MET A 125 9.97 9.99 6.64
C MET A 125 10.30 8.53 6.96
N ALA A 126 11.43 8.27 7.62
CA ALA A 126 11.80 6.94 8.05
C ALA A 126 10.81 6.37 9.07
N ASP A 127 10.43 7.18 10.06
CA ASP A 127 9.47 6.81 11.09
C ASP A 127 8.04 6.61 10.53
N GLU A 128 7.59 7.51 9.64
CA GLU A 128 6.24 7.44 9.06
C GLU A 128 6.07 6.29 8.06
N LEU A 129 7.16 5.84 7.42
CA LEU A 129 7.15 4.70 6.49
C LEU A 129 7.63 3.39 7.12
N ASP A 130 7.99 3.40 8.42
CA ASP A 130 8.62 2.28 9.12
C ASP A 130 9.83 1.68 8.38
N ILE A 131 10.70 2.54 7.85
CA ILE A 131 11.92 2.17 7.12
C ILE A 131 13.18 2.57 7.88
N PRO A 132 14.33 1.91 7.63
CA PRO A 132 15.59 2.34 8.22
C PRO A 132 15.99 3.74 7.78
N ASP A 133 16.32 4.60 8.74
CA ASP A 133 17.07 5.82 8.47
C ASP A 133 18.50 5.42 8.06
N ALA A 134 18.84 5.52 6.78
CA ALA A 134 20.19 5.23 6.31
C ALA A 134 20.82 6.46 5.68
N THR A 135 22.12 6.57 5.93
CA THR A 135 22.83 7.85 5.98
C THR A 135 23.91 7.98 4.91
N GLU A 136 24.05 7.00 4.01
CA GLU A 136 25.08 7.06 2.98
C GLU A 136 24.66 7.98 1.84
N LEU A 137 25.12 9.23 1.93
CA LEU A 137 25.05 10.22 0.88
C LEU A 137 26.32 10.17 0.03
N THR A 138 26.14 10.25 -1.29
CA THR A 138 27.26 10.37 -2.24
C THR A 138 26.97 11.39 -3.32
N ASP A 139 28.03 11.81 -3.98
CA ASP A 139 28.11 12.77 -5.09
C ASP A 139 27.26 12.37 -6.31
N SER A 140 26.88 11.09 -6.37
CA SER A 140 26.03 10.51 -7.41
C SER A 140 24.76 9.92 -6.82
N TRP A 141 23.69 9.88 -7.64
CA TRP A 141 22.46 9.18 -7.30
C TRP A 141 22.72 7.73 -6.92
N THR A 142 22.21 7.38 -5.74
CA THR A 142 22.32 6.06 -5.15
C THR A 142 20.93 5.57 -4.78
N LYS A 143 20.55 4.40 -5.28
CA LYS A 143 19.30 3.73 -4.93
C LYS A 143 19.55 2.67 -3.87
N THR A 144 18.75 2.69 -2.81
CA THR A 144 18.71 1.67 -1.75
C THR A 144 17.26 1.19 -1.61
N ALA A 145 17.03 -0.11 -1.76
CA ALA A 145 15.73 -0.71 -1.48
C ALA A 145 15.52 -0.81 0.04
N VAL A 146 14.35 -0.38 0.52
CA VAL A 146 13.95 -0.33 1.92
C VAL A 146 12.48 -0.73 2.07
N GLY A 147 12.24 -2.04 2.19
CA GLY A 147 10.88 -2.59 2.24
C GLY A 147 10.13 -2.36 0.93
N ASP A 148 8.94 -1.76 1.03
CA ASP A 148 8.06 -1.44 -0.11
C ASP A 148 8.54 -0.25 -0.94
N TYR A 149 9.62 0.40 -0.50
CA TYR A 149 10.12 1.63 -1.09
C TYR A 149 11.54 1.47 -1.62
N ASP A 150 11.89 2.34 -2.56
CA ASP A 150 13.27 2.67 -2.83
C ASP A 150 13.56 4.08 -2.35
N ARG A 151 14.70 4.26 -1.67
CA ARG A 151 15.26 5.57 -1.38
C ARG A 151 16.38 5.87 -2.35
N ILE A 152 16.24 6.95 -3.11
CA ILE A 152 17.20 7.41 -4.11
C ILE A 152 17.76 8.75 -3.66
N GLN A 153 19.05 8.81 -3.36
CA GLN A 153 19.65 10.00 -2.74
C GLN A 153 20.99 10.38 -3.36
N ARG A 154 21.31 11.67 -3.26
CA ARG A 154 22.63 12.23 -3.58
C ARG A 154 22.93 13.43 -2.70
N GLN A 155 24.21 13.79 -2.64
CA GLN A 155 24.69 15.02 -2.05
C GLN A 155 25.55 15.75 -3.08
N ASN A 156 25.19 16.97 -3.43
CA ASN A 156 25.90 17.82 -4.37
C ASN A 156 26.33 19.11 -3.66
N ASN A 157 27.64 19.26 -3.41
CA ASN A 157 28.22 20.40 -2.70
C ASN A 157 27.50 20.67 -1.37
N ASN A 158 26.61 21.67 -1.37
CA ASN A 158 25.84 22.14 -0.21
C ASN A 158 24.35 21.79 -0.35
N SER A 159 24.02 20.68 -0.99
CA SER A 159 22.63 20.25 -1.14
C SER A 159 22.48 18.75 -1.09
N ILE A 160 21.35 18.30 -0.56
CA ILE A 160 20.97 16.91 -0.46
C ILE A 160 19.64 16.77 -1.19
N ASP A 161 19.56 15.77 -2.07
CA ASP A 161 18.30 15.36 -2.69
C ASP A 161 17.99 13.93 -2.25
N ILE A 162 16.72 13.70 -1.87
CA ILE A 162 16.21 12.39 -1.49
C ILE A 162 14.86 12.19 -2.14
N VAL A 163 14.71 11.10 -2.86
CA VAL A 163 13.44 10.66 -3.43
C VAL A 163 13.08 9.32 -2.80
N TRP A 164 11.93 9.27 -2.14
CA TRP A 164 11.27 8.03 -1.78
C TRP A 164 10.31 7.68 -2.90
N GLN A 165 10.36 6.45 -3.38
CA GLN A 165 9.45 5.94 -4.40
C GLN A 165 8.90 4.59 -3.97
N TYR A 166 7.67 4.26 -4.35
CA TYR A 166 7.24 2.86 -4.26
C TYR A 166 8.14 1.99 -5.13
N SER A 167 8.42 0.78 -4.65
CA SER A 167 9.23 -0.20 -5.37
C SER A 167 8.49 -0.72 -6.60
N ASP A 168 9.26 -1.22 -7.58
CA ASP A 168 8.67 -1.82 -8.79
C ASP A 168 7.72 -2.99 -8.45
N ALA A 169 7.95 -3.69 -7.34
CA ALA A 169 7.08 -4.77 -6.86
C ALA A 169 5.72 -4.25 -6.40
N VAL A 170 5.69 -3.15 -5.65
CA VAL A 170 4.44 -2.49 -5.21
C VAL A 170 3.67 -2.00 -6.43
N THR A 171 4.32 -1.24 -7.33
CA THR A 171 3.68 -0.74 -8.55
C THR A 171 3.15 -1.88 -9.43
N ALA A 172 3.88 -3.00 -9.54
CA ALA A 172 3.41 -4.17 -10.27
C ALA A 172 2.21 -4.84 -9.59
N SER A 173 2.17 -4.90 -8.26
CA SER A 173 1.05 -5.47 -7.50
C SER A 173 -0.27 -4.72 -7.69
N LEU A 174 -0.19 -3.43 -8.01
CA LEU A 174 -1.31 -2.52 -8.23
C LEU A 174 -1.62 -2.29 -9.71
N SER A 175 -1.04 -3.10 -10.60
CA SER A 175 -1.31 -3.05 -12.02
C SER A 175 -1.91 -4.36 -12.50
N ALA A 176 -2.97 -4.27 -13.29
CA ALA A 176 -3.58 -5.41 -13.94
C ALA A 176 -3.87 -5.09 -15.40
N GLN A 177 -3.79 -6.11 -16.26
CA GLN A 177 -4.00 -5.92 -17.68
C GLN A 177 -4.79 -7.08 -18.28
N THR A 178 -5.61 -6.74 -19.27
CA THR A 178 -6.24 -7.67 -20.20
C THR A 178 -5.44 -7.67 -21.51
N ASP A 179 -5.96 -8.31 -22.56
CA ASP A 179 -5.42 -8.21 -23.92
C ASP A 179 -5.71 -6.85 -24.59
N SER A 180 -6.54 -5.98 -23.99
CA SER A 180 -6.98 -4.73 -24.61
C SER A 180 -6.67 -3.46 -23.83
N TYR A 181 -6.51 -3.55 -22.51
CA TYR A 181 -6.26 -2.39 -21.66
C TYR A 181 -5.53 -2.76 -20.37
N ARG A 182 -4.87 -1.77 -19.78
CA ARG A 182 -4.24 -1.83 -18.45
C ARG A 182 -4.97 -0.92 -17.49
N VAL A 183 -5.03 -1.35 -16.24
CA VAL A 183 -5.49 -0.57 -15.10
C VAL A 183 -4.32 -0.42 -14.12
N THR A 184 -4.15 0.79 -13.60
CA THR A 184 -3.33 1.08 -12.43
C THR A 184 -4.26 1.48 -11.30
N LEU A 185 -4.10 0.83 -10.14
CA LEU A 185 -4.91 0.97 -8.95
C LEU A 185 -4.23 1.90 -7.93
N PRO A 186 -5.00 2.46 -6.97
CA PRO A 186 -4.47 3.36 -5.95
C PRO A 186 -3.42 2.67 -5.07
N TYR A 187 -2.36 3.39 -4.70
CA TYR A 187 -1.38 2.93 -3.71
C TYR A 187 -1.99 2.68 -2.33
N PHE A 188 -3.09 3.36 -1.99
CA PHE A 188 -3.88 3.07 -0.79
C PHE A 188 -4.36 1.63 -0.70
N TRP A 189 -4.49 0.91 -1.82
CA TRP A 189 -4.92 -0.49 -1.86
C TRP A 189 -3.77 -1.49 -1.75
N HIS A 190 -2.52 -1.03 -1.59
CA HIS A 190 -1.38 -1.94 -1.47
C HIS A 190 -1.57 -2.92 -0.30
N ASN A 191 -1.42 -4.22 -0.59
CA ASN A 191 -1.65 -5.35 0.34
C ASN A 191 -3.08 -5.61 0.82
N GLU A 192 -4.06 -4.77 0.45
CA GLU A 192 -5.46 -4.86 0.88
C GLU A 192 -6.41 -5.54 -0.12
N ILE A 193 -5.95 -5.80 -1.35
CA ILE A 193 -6.83 -6.26 -2.44
C ILE A 193 -6.40 -7.59 -3.06
N ASN A 194 -7.37 -8.24 -3.68
CA ASN A 194 -7.14 -9.26 -4.70
C ASN A 194 -7.57 -8.73 -6.07
N ILE A 195 -6.80 -9.07 -7.11
CA ILE A 195 -7.13 -8.74 -8.49
C ILE A 195 -7.34 -10.03 -9.27
N SER A 196 -8.47 -10.11 -9.98
CA SER A 196 -8.78 -11.21 -10.89
C SER A 196 -9.00 -10.68 -12.31
N VAL A 197 -8.52 -11.43 -13.29
CA VAL A 197 -8.67 -11.11 -14.71
C VAL A 197 -9.37 -12.29 -15.39
N ASP A 198 -10.56 -12.04 -15.95
CA ASP A 198 -11.34 -13.00 -16.73
C ASP A 198 -11.67 -12.40 -18.10
N GLY A 199 -10.92 -12.83 -19.12
CA GLY A 199 -11.00 -12.30 -20.47
C GLY A 199 -10.75 -10.78 -20.50
N SER A 200 -11.80 -10.03 -20.85
CA SER A 200 -11.77 -8.56 -20.92
C SER A 200 -12.22 -7.87 -19.62
N THR A 201 -12.40 -8.62 -18.55
CA THR A 201 -12.91 -8.12 -17.27
C THR A 201 -11.81 -8.18 -16.21
N ILE A 202 -11.58 -7.06 -15.52
CA ILE A 202 -10.74 -7.01 -14.32
C ILE A 202 -11.67 -6.76 -13.14
N THR A 203 -11.64 -7.63 -12.14
CA THR A 203 -12.40 -7.46 -10.89
C THR A 203 -11.43 -7.32 -9.74
N VAL A 204 -11.58 -6.22 -9.00
CA VAL A 204 -10.85 -5.94 -7.77
C VAL A 204 -11.78 -6.23 -6.60
N THR A 205 -11.31 -7.04 -5.66
CA THR A 205 -12.04 -7.37 -4.43
C THR A 205 -11.19 -7.00 -3.23
N ASP A 206 -11.86 -6.81 -2.10
CA ASP A 206 -11.17 -6.80 -0.83
C ASP A 206 -10.48 -8.16 -0.58
N LYS A 207 -9.34 -8.13 0.09
CA LYS A 207 -8.53 -9.33 0.34
C LYS A 207 -9.10 -10.18 1.48
N GLU A 208 -9.63 -9.57 2.52
CA GLU A 208 -10.20 -10.27 3.68
C GLU A 208 -11.62 -10.81 3.36
N HIS A 209 -12.34 -10.12 2.48
CA HIS A 209 -13.72 -10.38 2.09
C HIS A 209 -13.86 -10.48 0.56
N SER A 210 -13.17 -11.44 -0.06
CA SER A 210 -13.09 -11.58 -1.53
C SER A 210 -14.42 -11.84 -2.27
N ASN A 211 -15.54 -11.97 -1.56
CA ASN A 211 -16.87 -12.05 -2.14
C ASN A 211 -17.38 -10.68 -2.60
N TYR A 212 -16.76 -9.61 -2.12
CA TYR A 212 -17.21 -8.25 -2.32
C TYR A 212 -16.23 -7.46 -3.19
N SER A 213 -16.72 -7.02 -4.34
CA SER A 213 -15.91 -6.26 -5.30
C SER A 213 -15.84 -4.79 -4.90
N LEU A 214 -14.62 -4.23 -4.86
CA LEU A 214 -14.39 -2.80 -4.77
C LEU A 214 -14.79 -2.12 -6.08
N CYS A 215 -14.33 -2.67 -7.20
CA CYS A 215 -14.69 -2.21 -8.53
C CYS A 215 -14.45 -3.28 -9.60
N THR A 216 -15.06 -3.07 -10.77
CA THR A 216 -14.86 -3.92 -11.94
C THR A 216 -14.67 -3.06 -13.19
N PHE A 217 -13.76 -3.49 -14.06
CA PHE A 217 -13.53 -2.94 -15.38
C PHE A 217 -13.97 -3.96 -16.41
N LYS A 218 -14.73 -3.54 -17.42
CA LYS A 218 -15.15 -4.44 -18.50
C LYS A 218 -15.23 -3.71 -19.83
N VAL A 219 -14.91 -4.41 -20.90
CA VAL A 219 -15.16 -3.92 -22.26
C VAL A 219 -16.65 -3.99 -22.54
N SER A 220 -17.29 -2.84 -22.74
CA SER A 220 -18.73 -2.75 -22.98
C SER A 220 -19.10 -1.42 -23.63
N SER A 221 -19.96 -1.49 -24.64
CA SER A 221 -20.62 -0.32 -25.25
C SER A 221 -22.03 -0.07 -24.69
N ASP A 222 -22.43 -0.77 -23.63
CA ASP A 222 -23.76 -0.61 -23.03
C ASP A 222 -23.95 0.81 -22.46
N THR A 223 -25.13 1.38 -22.71
CA THR A 223 -25.51 2.70 -22.22
C THR A 223 -26.18 2.63 -20.86
N ASN A 224 -26.61 1.46 -20.40
CA ASN A 224 -27.17 1.27 -19.06
C ASN A 224 -26.15 1.69 -17.98
N ALA A 225 -26.57 2.57 -17.08
CA ALA A 225 -25.73 3.11 -16.01
C ALA A 225 -25.91 2.37 -14.67
N GLY A 226 -26.80 1.37 -14.60
CA GLY A 226 -27.12 0.66 -13.37
C GLY A 226 -28.08 1.42 -12.46
N ASP A 227 -27.97 1.16 -11.15
CA ASP A 227 -28.73 1.83 -10.09
C ASP A 227 -27.80 2.39 -9.01
N ILE A 228 -28.36 3.01 -7.98
CA ILE A 228 -27.59 3.63 -6.90
C ILE A 228 -26.70 2.63 -6.13
N GLY A 229 -27.10 1.36 -6.04
CA GLY A 229 -26.36 0.32 -5.33
C GLY A 229 -25.20 -0.24 -6.17
N ASN A 230 -25.38 -0.35 -7.49
CA ASN A 230 -24.33 -0.75 -8.41
C ASN A 230 -24.45 0.03 -9.73
N SER A 231 -23.52 0.95 -9.95
CA SER A 231 -23.55 1.83 -11.11
C SER A 231 -22.24 1.86 -11.88
N LEU A 232 -22.39 2.25 -13.14
CA LEU A 232 -21.30 2.76 -13.94
C LEU A 232 -20.78 4.07 -13.32
N ILE A 233 -19.46 4.13 -13.14
CA ILE A 233 -18.74 5.28 -12.60
C ILE A 233 -18.18 6.13 -13.73
N GLU A 234 -17.45 5.50 -14.66
CA GLU A 234 -16.71 6.19 -15.73
C GLU A 234 -16.62 5.32 -17.00
N ARG A 235 -16.57 5.97 -18.17
CA ARG A 235 -16.33 5.32 -19.46
C ARG A 235 -15.00 5.81 -20.02
N TYR A 236 -14.12 4.88 -20.34
CA TYR A 236 -12.84 5.14 -20.97
C TYR A 236 -12.88 4.66 -22.42
N GLN A 237 -12.42 5.50 -23.34
CA GLN A 237 -12.25 5.11 -24.74
C GLN A 237 -10.76 4.86 -24.99
N ILE A 238 -10.35 3.58 -25.02
CA ILE A 238 -8.96 3.17 -25.21
C ILE A 238 -8.80 2.67 -26.66
N GLY A 239 -8.40 3.58 -27.55
CA GLY A 239 -8.46 3.31 -29.00
C GLY A 239 -9.90 3.02 -29.42
N ASP A 240 -10.13 1.86 -30.05
CA ASP A 240 -11.48 1.39 -30.42
C ASP A 240 -12.17 0.58 -29.30
N THR A 241 -11.54 0.42 -28.14
CA THR A 241 -12.05 -0.40 -27.04
C THR A 241 -12.78 0.47 -26.00
N PRO A 242 -14.12 0.37 -25.86
CA PRO A 242 -14.85 1.04 -24.80
C PRO A 242 -14.73 0.25 -23.49
N VAL A 243 -14.04 0.81 -22.51
CA VAL A 243 -13.88 0.23 -21.17
C VAL A 243 -14.77 0.96 -20.18
N GLN A 244 -15.45 0.24 -19.30
CA GLN A 244 -16.34 0.79 -18.29
C GLN A 244 -15.86 0.42 -16.89
N LEU A 245 -15.76 1.41 -16.00
CA LEU A 245 -15.54 1.22 -14.57
C LEU A 245 -16.88 1.20 -13.84
N TRP A 246 -17.12 0.13 -13.07
CA TRP A 246 -18.31 -0.09 -12.27
C TRP A 246 -17.93 -0.29 -10.80
N ALA A 247 -18.78 0.14 -9.88
CA ALA A 247 -18.62 -0.11 -8.46
C ALA A 247 -19.97 -0.38 -7.79
N THR A 248 -19.96 -1.28 -6.81
CA THR A 248 -21.07 -1.48 -5.88
C THR A 248 -20.84 -0.61 -4.67
N ARG A 249 -21.82 0.20 -4.27
CA ARG A 249 -21.72 1.08 -3.10
C ARG A 249 -22.19 0.31 -1.87
N TRP A 250 -21.26 -0.35 -1.19
CA TRP A 250 -21.59 -1.32 -0.14
C TRP A 250 -22.30 -0.71 1.07
N ALA A 251 -22.00 0.54 1.44
CA ALA A 251 -22.80 1.26 2.44
C ALA A 251 -24.29 1.39 2.08
N PHE A 252 -24.63 1.61 0.81
CA PHE A 252 -26.03 1.63 0.37
C PHE A 252 -26.66 0.25 0.42
N VAL A 253 -25.92 -0.77 -0.02
CA VAL A 253 -26.36 -2.17 0.01
C VAL A 253 -26.61 -2.63 1.45
N ALA A 254 -25.74 -2.29 2.39
CA ALA A 254 -25.91 -2.61 3.81
C ALA A 254 -27.20 -2.03 4.41
N VAL A 255 -27.64 -0.84 3.96
CA VAL A 255 -28.91 -0.24 4.41
C VAL A 255 -30.13 -0.86 3.74
N THR A 256 -30.05 -1.17 2.44
CA THR A 256 -31.21 -1.56 1.63
C THR A 256 -31.43 -3.07 1.52
N ASP A 257 -30.35 -3.85 1.64
CA ASP A 257 -30.35 -5.31 1.74
C ASP A 257 -29.33 -5.76 2.82
N PRO A 258 -29.64 -5.54 4.11
CA PRO A 258 -28.78 -5.91 5.23
C PRO A 258 -28.53 -7.42 5.37
N SER A 259 -29.20 -8.25 4.56
CA SER A 259 -28.95 -9.70 4.55
C SER A 259 -27.82 -10.12 3.61
N SER A 260 -27.41 -9.22 2.71
CA SER A 260 -26.38 -9.48 1.69
C SER A 260 -24.94 -9.23 2.17
N ILE A 261 -24.77 -8.39 3.18
CA ILE A 261 -23.47 -8.01 3.73
C ILE A 261 -23.62 -7.62 5.21
N SER A 262 -22.63 -7.94 6.04
CA SER A 262 -22.62 -7.49 7.43
C SER A 262 -22.23 -6.01 7.53
N ALA A 263 -22.56 -5.36 8.65
CA ALA A 263 -22.20 -3.96 8.84
C ALA A 263 -20.68 -3.73 8.92
N GLU A 264 -19.94 -4.70 9.47
CA GLU A 264 -18.48 -4.69 9.61
C GLU A 264 -17.82 -4.85 8.23
N ASP A 265 -18.20 -5.88 7.45
CA ASP A 265 -17.63 -6.04 6.10
C ASP A 265 -17.93 -4.80 5.22
N ALA A 266 -19.14 -4.23 5.34
CA ALA A 266 -19.52 -3.06 4.58
C ALA A 266 -18.77 -1.79 5.01
N GLU A 267 -18.35 -1.68 6.27
CA GLU A 267 -17.47 -0.63 6.77
C GLU A 267 -16.11 -0.73 6.09
N ASP A 268 -15.43 -1.87 6.25
CA ASP A 268 -14.09 -2.13 5.72
C ASP A 268 -14.01 -1.86 4.20
N ILE A 269 -14.99 -2.37 3.46
CA ILE A 269 -15.04 -2.19 2.00
C ILE A 269 -15.31 -0.73 1.62
N THR A 270 -16.19 -0.04 2.35
CA THR A 270 -16.51 1.36 2.05
C THR A 270 -15.30 2.26 2.34
N GLU A 271 -14.56 1.99 3.41
CA GLU A 271 -13.32 2.70 3.73
C GLU A 271 -12.29 2.52 2.61
N LEU A 272 -12.09 1.28 2.12
CA LEU A 272 -11.23 1.02 0.96
C LEU A 272 -11.71 1.75 -0.30
N GLN A 273 -13.01 1.75 -0.58
CA GLN A 273 -13.60 2.42 -1.75
C GLN A 273 -13.49 3.95 -1.72
N THR A 274 -13.18 4.53 -0.57
CA THR A 274 -13.13 5.98 -0.37
C THR A 274 -11.76 6.48 0.05
N GLY A 275 -10.77 5.59 0.18
CA GLY A 275 -9.45 5.94 0.71
C GLY A 275 -9.49 6.45 2.14
N ASP A 276 -10.47 5.98 2.95
CA ASP A 276 -10.71 6.42 4.33
C ASP A 276 -11.00 7.94 4.45
N THR A 277 -11.66 8.51 3.43
CA THR A 277 -12.00 9.94 3.40
C THR A 277 -13.41 10.25 3.92
N ILE A 278 -14.25 9.23 4.10
CA ILE A 278 -15.58 9.37 4.68
C ILE A 278 -15.76 8.42 5.86
N ASP A 279 -16.35 8.92 6.94
CA ASP A 279 -16.74 8.12 8.09
C ASP A 279 -17.96 7.26 7.75
N TYR A 280 -17.81 5.94 7.86
CA TYR A 280 -18.85 4.97 7.47
C TYR A 280 -20.16 5.16 8.22
N GLU A 281 -20.11 5.35 9.55
CA GLU A 281 -21.29 5.55 10.38
C GLU A 281 -22.07 6.81 9.98
N SER A 282 -21.36 7.90 9.69
CA SER A 282 -21.95 9.13 9.16
C SER A 282 -22.61 8.89 7.79
N LEU A 283 -21.98 8.10 6.92
CA LEU A 283 -22.53 7.76 5.61
C LEU A 283 -23.79 6.90 5.73
N ILE A 284 -23.79 5.87 6.58
CA ILE A 284 -24.98 5.04 6.84
C ILE A 284 -26.13 5.89 7.38
N SER A 285 -25.86 6.79 8.33
CA SER A 285 -26.89 7.69 8.87
C SER A 285 -27.47 8.61 7.78
N GLN A 286 -26.66 9.10 6.84
CA GLN A 286 -27.13 9.89 5.70
C GLN A 286 -28.06 9.06 4.82
N VAL A 287 -27.63 7.87 4.41
CA VAL A 287 -28.41 6.97 3.54
C VAL A 287 -29.76 6.63 4.17
N GLN A 288 -29.79 6.32 5.47
CA GLN A 288 -31.03 6.04 6.21
C GLN A 288 -31.98 7.24 6.27
N SER A 289 -31.44 8.46 6.23
CA SER A 289 -32.23 9.70 6.17
C SER A 289 -32.72 10.05 4.76
N GLY A 290 -32.34 9.26 3.75
CA GLY A 290 -32.67 9.49 2.34
C GLY A 290 -31.74 10.49 1.65
N ASP A 291 -30.62 10.85 2.27
CA ASP A 291 -29.54 11.61 1.65
C ASP A 291 -28.47 10.66 1.10
N TYR A 292 -28.26 10.71 -0.21
CA TYR A 292 -27.34 9.83 -0.93
C TYR A 292 -26.08 10.54 -1.40
N SER A 293 -25.89 11.82 -1.04
CA SER A 293 -24.80 12.63 -1.56
C SER A 293 -23.42 12.06 -1.18
N GLY A 294 -23.24 11.60 0.05
CA GLY A 294 -21.97 11.01 0.52
C GLY A 294 -21.55 9.72 -0.20
N LEU A 295 -22.49 9.01 -0.83
CA LEU A 295 -22.18 7.78 -1.58
C LEU A 295 -21.29 8.05 -2.80
N PHE A 296 -21.34 9.26 -3.35
CA PHE A 296 -20.58 9.63 -4.54
C PHE A 296 -19.12 10.00 -4.23
N THR A 297 -18.71 10.07 -2.96
CA THR A 297 -17.29 10.15 -2.58
C THR A 297 -16.52 8.91 -3.04
N ILE A 298 -17.19 7.74 -3.12
CA ILE A 298 -16.64 6.53 -3.75
C ILE A 298 -16.27 6.81 -5.22
N ASP A 299 -17.20 7.38 -5.98
CA ASP A 299 -16.99 7.71 -7.39
C ASP A 299 -15.82 8.70 -7.57
N GLU A 300 -15.76 9.72 -6.73
CA GLU A 300 -14.70 10.74 -6.75
C GLU A 300 -13.33 10.12 -6.49
N PHE A 301 -13.21 9.29 -5.44
CA PHE A 301 -11.96 8.61 -5.10
C PHE A 301 -11.51 7.68 -6.25
N LEU A 302 -12.40 6.81 -6.73
CA LEU A 302 -12.07 5.88 -7.80
C LEU A 302 -11.65 6.62 -9.09
N LYS A 303 -12.32 7.71 -9.47
CA LYS A 303 -11.96 8.49 -10.66
C LYS A 303 -10.63 9.23 -10.52
N ALA A 304 -10.31 9.70 -9.31
CA ALA A 304 -9.08 10.44 -9.06
C ALA A 304 -7.85 9.53 -9.13
N HIS A 305 -7.96 8.29 -8.62
CA HIS A 305 -6.79 7.45 -8.34
C HIS A 305 -6.63 6.24 -9.26
N ILE A 306 -7.67 5.87 -10.01
CA ILE A 306 -7.57 4.79 -10.99
C ILE A 306 -7.25 5.35 -12.37
N THR A 307 -6.21 4.79 -12.99
CA THR A 307 -5.87 5.08 -14.39
C THR A 307 -6.16 3.87 -15.27
N VAL A 308 -6.88 4.09 -16.37
CA VAL A 308 -7.09 3.09 -17.43
C VAL A 308 -6.36 3.55 -18.70
N SER A 309 -5.53 2.67 -19.28
CA SER A 309 -4.65 3.01 -20.40
C SER A 309 -4.55 1.87 -21.43
N SER A 310 -4.03 2.20 -22.61
CA SER A 310 -3.66 1.21 -23.65
C SER A 310 -2.42 0.41 -23.23
N LEU A 311 -2.25 -0.79 -23.79
CA LEU A 311 -1.15 -1.70 -23.44
C LEU A 311 0.25 -1.30 -23.95
N SER A 312 0.34 -0.21 -24.72
CA SER A 312 1.49 0.20 -25.55
C SER A 312 1.80 -0.70 -26.75
#